data_AF-A0A0F9DUS2-F1
#
_entry.id   AF-A0A0F9DUS2-F1
#
_cell.length_a   1.000
_cell.length_b   1.000
_cell.length_c   1.000
_cell.angle_alpha   90.00
_cell.angle_beta   90.00
_cell.angle_gamma   90.00
#
_symmetry.space_group_name_H-M   'P 1'
#
loop_
_entity.id
_entity.type
_entity.pdbx_description
1 polymer ?
#
loop_
_entity_poly.entity_id
_entity_poly.type
_entity_poly.pdbx_seq_one_letter_code
_entity_poly.pdbx_strand_id
1 'polypeptide(L)'
;DWGYREIDLRRAYFSSFIPIKGTPLESKQAASLEREHRLYQTDWLLRIYQYNLKDLREIIMDNGNLPRGDPKIHLAHHYFNDHNLVDPNQASYQELLRVPGIGPISAKRIINLQSKKFIFKRRQDLQAVGVVLKRADPYIVLNGQNQTTLNNFIELYN
;
A
#
# COMPACT_ATOMS: atom_id res chain seq x y z
N ASP A 1 -7.08 12.92 -9.77
CA ASP A 1 -8.16 12.11 -9.16
C ASP A 1 -9.54 12.68 -9.47
N TRP A 2 -9.66 13.62 -10.43
CA TRP A 2 -10.93 14.17 -10.87
C TRP A 2 -12.00 13.10 -11.12
N GLY A 3 -11.66 11.99 -11.81
CA GLY A 3 -12.60 10.90 -12.04
C GLY A 3 -13.17 10.26 -10.77
N TYR A 4 -12.36 10.09 -9.73
CA TYR A 4 -12.81 9.52 -8.46
C TYR A 4 -13.56 10.54 -7.59
N ARG A 5 -13.23 11.84 -7.71
CA ARG A 5 -13.82 12.89 -6.87
C ARG A 5 -15.10 13.49 -7.45
N GLU A 6 -15.12 13.77 -8.75
CA GLU A 6 -16.17 14.58 -9.39
C GLU A 6 -17.28 13.73 -10.03
N ILE A 7 -16.96 12.50 -10.45
CA ILE A 7 -17.93 11.62 -11.13
C ILE A 7 -18.12 10.27 -10.43
N ASP A 8 -17.64 10.13 -9.18
CA ASP A 8 -17.74 8.92 -8.36
C ASP A 8 -17.35 7.64 -9.13
N LEU A 9 -16.18 7.65 -9.77
CA LEU A 9 -15.70 6.50 -10.53
C LEU A 9 -15.63 5.25 -9.64
N ARG A 10 -16.55 4.32 -9.92
CA ARG A 10 -16.70 3.09 -9.13
C ARG A 10 -15.66 2.02 -9.42
N ARG A 11 -15.05 1.99 -10.60
CA ARG A 11 -13.93 1.10 -10.92
C ARG A 11 -13.35 1.49 -12.27
N ALA A 12 -12.04 1.61 -12.35
CA ALA A 12 -11.36 1.64 -13.64
C ALA A 12 -11.13 0.22 -14.16
N TYR A 13 -11.41 -0.01 -15.44
CA TYR A 13 -11.04 -1.24 -16.15
C TYR A 13 -9.87 -0.94 -17.06
N PHE A 14 -8.81 -1.72 -16.91
CA PHE A 14 -7.59 -1.64 -17.71
C PHE A 14 -7.45 -2.89 -18.56
N SER A 15 -7.01 -2.73 -19.79
CA SER A 15 -6.64 -3.82 -20.68
C SER A 15 -5.31 -3.46 -21.32
N SER A 16 -4.35 -4.39 -21.24
CA SER A 16 -3.10 -4.27 -21.96
C SER A 16 -3.36 -4.25 -23.45
N PHE A 17 -2.62 -3.42 -24.16
CA PHE A 17 -2.59 -3.43 -25.61
C PHE A 17 -1.92 -4.71 -26.10
N ILE A 18 -2.62 -5.44 -26.97
CA ILE A 18 -2.11 -6.64 -27.65
C ILE A 18 -2.25 -6.39 -29.16
N PRO A 19 -1.16 -6.49 -29.95
CA PRO A 19 -1.24 -6.33 -31.39
C PRO A 19 -2.04 -7.47 -32.02
N ILE A 20 -2.95 -7.14 -32.93
CA ILE A 20 -3.80 -8.09 -33.64
C ILE A 20 -3.44 -8.06 -35.11
N LYS A 21 -3.18 -9.23 -35.70
CA LYS A 21 -2.86 -9.38 -37.13
C LYS A 21 -3.97 -8.81 -38.00
N GLY A 22 -3.61 -8.08 -39.05
CA GLY A 22 -4.54 -7.44 -39.97
C GLY A 22 -5.11 -6.11 -39.47
N THR A 23 -4.61 -5.58 -38.36
CA THR A 23 -4.99 -4.24 -37.85
C THR A 23 -3.88 -3.23 -38.09
N PRO A 24 -4.17 -1.91 -38.16
CA PRO A 24 -3.14 -0.87 -38.30
C PRO A 24 -2.08 -0.87 -37.19
N LEU A 25 -2.37 -1.52 -36.06
CA LEU A 25 -1.46 -1.61 -34.91
C LEU A 25 -0.77 -2.97 -34.80
N GLU A 26 -0.87 -3.83 -35.81
CA GLU A 26 -0.29 -5.19 -35.78
C GLU A 26 1.24 -5.21 -35.56
N SER A 27 1.94 -4.16 -36.00
CA SER A 27 3.39 -4.02 -35.88
C SER A 27 3.86 -3.33 -34.60
N LYS A 28 2.92 -2.91 -33.73
CA LYS A 28 3.24 -2.23 -32.48
C LYS A 28 3.63 -3.22 -31.39
N GLN A 29 4.49 -2.78 -30.48
CA GLN A 29 4.87 -3.56 -29.31
C GLN A 29 3.68 -3.75 -28.38
N ALA A 30 3.47 -4.98 -27.91
CA ALA A 30 2.48 -5.27 -26.88
C ALA A 30 2.80 -4.52 -25.58
N ALA A 31 1.77 -4.06 -24.87
CA ALA A 31 1.94 -3.51 -23.54
C ALA A 31 2.24 -4.64 -22.53
N SER A 32 3.02 -4.32 -21.49
CA SER A 32 3.31 -5.28 -20.42
C SER A 32 2.06 -5.60 -19.60
N LEU A 33 1.79 -6.89 -19.39
CA LEU A 33 0.75 -7.37 -18.47
C LEU A 33 1.03 -6.94 -17.02
N GLU A 34 2.31 -6.80 -16.63
CA GLU A 34 2.66 -6.30 -15.31
C GLU A 34 2.15 -4.87 -15.10
N ARG A 35 2.18 -4.04 -16.17
CA ARG A 35 1.66 -2.66 -16.11
C ARG A 35 0.16 -2.65 -15.83
N GLU A 36 -0.61 -3.52 -16.48
CA GLU A 36 -2.05 -3.65 -16.22
C GLU A 36 -2.34 -4.08 -14.79
N HIS A 37 -1.64 -5.12 -14.29
CA HIS A 37 -1.78 -5.55 -12.90
C HIS A 37 -1.49 -4.40 -11.92
N ARG A 38 -0.44 -3.61 -12.19
CA ARG A 38 -0.07 -2.45 -11.38
C ARG A 38 -1.14 -1.36 -11.40
N LEU A 39 -1.79 -1.11 -12.53
CA LEU A 39 -2.89 -0.14 -12.64
C LEU A 39 -4.11 -0.57 -11.83
N TYR A 40 -4.46 -1.86 -11.85
CA TYR A 40 -5.54 -2.39 -11.02
C TYR A 40 -5.24 -2.31 -9.52
N GLN A 41 -4.00 -2.60 -9.11
CA GLN A 41 -3.61 -2.43 -7.70
C GLN A 41 -3.68 -0.96 -7.27
N THR A 42 -3.32 -0.03 -8.16
CA THR A 42 -3.44 1.40 -7.91
C THR A 42 -4.89 1.88 -7.82
N ASP A 43 -5.81 1.41 -8.68
CA ASP A 43 -7.26 1.67 -8.56
C ASP A 43 -7.78 1.25 -7.17
N TRP A 44 -7.35 0.08 -6.69
CA TRP A 44 -7.67 -0.37 -5.33
C TRP A 44 -7.17 0.65 -4.29
N LEU A 45 -5.91 1.05 -4.37
CA LEU A 45 -5.32 1.97 -3.40
C LEU A 45 -6.04 3.32 -3.33
N LEU A 46 -6.43 3.87 -4.48
CA LEU A 46 -7.19 5.11 -4.54
C LEU A 46 -8.56 4.96 -3.89
N ARG A 47 -9.30 3.92 -4.26
CA ARG A 47 -10.71 3.76 -3.84
C ARG A 47 -10.89 3.28 -2.41
N ILE A 48 -10.09 2.30 -2.00
CA ILE A 48 -10.32 1.56 -0.76
C ILE A 48 -9.33 1.97 0.33
N TYR A 49 -8.08 2.26 -0.04
CA TYR A 49 -7.06 2.73 0.90
C TYR A 49 -6.95 4.26 0.96
N GLN A 50 -7.75 4.98 0.18
CA GLN A 50 -7.83 6.45 0.20
C GLN A 50 -6.48 7.13 -0.08
N TYR A 51 -5.60 6.46 -0.83
CA TYR A 51 -4.44 7.12 -1.41
C TYR A 51 -4.92 8.17 -2.40
N ASN A 52 -4.08 9.19 -2.60
CA ASN A 52 -4.33 10.21 -3.62
C ASN A 52 -3.30 10.07 -4.77
N LEU A 53 -3.53 10.79 -5.87
CA LEU A 53 -2.61 10.75 -7.01
C LEU A 53 -1.23 11.37 -6.71
N LYS A 54 -1.10 12.25 -5.72
CA LYS A 54 0.21 12.78 -5.32
C LYS A 54 1.05 11.67 -4.71
N ASP A 55 0.50 10.92 -3.76
CA ASP A 55 1.17 9.75 -3.15
C ASP A 55 1.67 8.79 -4.23
N LEU A 56 0.86 8.50 -5.25
CA LEU A 56 1.24 7.60 -6.34
C LEU A 56 2.34 8.14 -7.26
N ARG A 57 2.42 9.46 -7.44
CA ARG A 57 3.47 10.09 -8.25
C ARG A 57 4.85 9.90 -7.64
N GLU A 58 4.93 9.87 -6.30
CA GLU A 58 6.18 9.66 -5.58
C GLU A 58 6.85 8.31 -5.88
N ILE A 59 6.10 7.35 -6.42
CA ILE A 59 6.62 6.03 -6.76
C ILE A 59 6.63 5.76 -8.27
N ILE A 60 6.37 6.74 -9.13
CA ILE A 60 6.49 6.55 -10.58
C ILE A 60 7.97 6.60 -10.96
N MET A 61 8.43 5.62 -11.73
CA MET A 61 9.81 5.58 -12.24
C MET A 61 9.98 6.54 -13.42
N ASP A 62 11.22 6.88 -13.75
CA ASP A 62 11.56 7.80 -14.86
C ASP A 62 10.97 7.38 -16.22
N ASN A 63 10.74 6.08 -16.43
CA ASN A 63 10.12 5.55 -17.64
C ASN A 63 8.59 5.71 -17.67
N GLY A 64 8.00 6.44 -16.72
CA GLY A 64 6.57 6.70 -16.61
C GLY A 64 5.74 5.51 -16.11
N ASN A 65 6.36 4.40 -15.70
CA ASN A 65 5.66 3.24 -15.16
C ASN A 65 5.82 3.12 -13.64
N LEU A 66 4.90 2.37 -13.05
CA LEU A 66 4.99 1.95 -11.67
C LEU A 66 6.07 0.86 -11.51
N PRO A 67 6.78 0.83 -10.37
CA PRO A 67 7.85 -0.13 -10.12
C PRO A 67 7.33 -1.55 -10.07
N ARG A 68 8.22 -2.52 -10.26
CA ARG A 68 7.87 -3.93 -10.15
C ARG A 68 7.50 -4.28 -8.70
N GLY A 69 6.51 -5.15 -8.51
CA GLY A 69 5.99 -5.53 -7.20
C GLY A 69 4.79 -4.70 -6.74
N ASP A 70 4.37 -4.89 -5.49
CA ASP A 70 3.14 -4.29 -4.93
C ASP A 70 3.30 -2.77 -4.71
N PRO A 71 2.44 -1.90 -5.31
CA PRO A 71 2.49 -0.46 -5.13
C PRO A 71 2.46 -0.03 -3.66
N LYS A 72 1.69 -0.73 -2.84
CA LYS A 72 1.50 -0.35 -1.44
C LYS A 72 2.80 -0.46 -0.66
N ILE A 73 3.65 -1.44 -1.04
CA ILE A 73 4.97 -1.62 -0.43
C ILE A 73 5.87 -0.45 -0.79
N HIS A 74 5.95 -0.09 -2.09
CA HIS A 74 6.71 1.07 -2.54
C HIS A 74 6.26 2.38 -1.88
N LEU A 75 4.95 2.58 -1.79
CA LEU A 75 4.37 3.74 -1.11
C LEU A 75 4.68 3.77 0.38
N ALA A 76 4.70 2.61 1.04
CA ALA A 76 5.08 2.53 2.44
C ALA A 76 6.55 2.87 2.64
N HIS A 77 7.46 2.32 1.82
CA HIS A 77 8.87 2.70 1.86
C HIS A 77 9.06 4.20 1.69
N HIS A 78 8.42 4.81 0.69
CA HIS A 78 8.47 6.25 0.49
C HIS A 78 7.93 7.02 1.71
N TYR A 79 6.76 6.66 2.22
CA TYR A 79 6.14 7.34 3.36
C TYR A 79 7.00 7.27 4.64
N PHE A 80 7.50 6.08 4.99
CA PHE A 80 8.24 5.84 6.23
C PHE A 80 9.71 6.25 6.18
N ASN A 81 10.21 6.73 5.03
CA ASN A 81 11.52 7.40 4.97
C ASN A 81 11.47 8.74 5.73
N ASP A 82 10.35 9.45 5.66
CA ASP A 82 10.18 10.79 6.26
C ASP A 82 9.25 10.79 7.48
N HIS A 83 8.67 9.65 7.83
CA HIS A 83 7.69 9.52 8.91
C HIS A 83 8.08 8.45 9.91
N ASN A 84 7.68 8.67 11.16
CA ASN A 84 7.86 7.69 12.22
C ASN A 84 7.03 6.42 11.99
N LEU A 85 7.50 5.33 12.58
CA LEU A 85 6.77 4.06 12.66
C LEU A 85 5.43 4.25 13.38
N VAL A 86 4.46 3.42 13.03
CA VAL A 86 3.08 3.54 13.51
C VAL A 86 2.91 2.79 14.84
N ASP A 87 2.45 3.48 15.89
CA ASP A 87 1.95 2.83 17.11
C ASP A 87 0.45 2.51 16.95
N PRO A 88 0.04 1.23 16.85
CA PRO A 88 -1.36 0.86 16.67
C PRO A 88 -2.28 1.24 17.83
N ASN A 89 -1.74 1.63 18.98
CA ASN A 89 -2.54 2.13 20.10
C ASN A 89 -2.89 3.62 19.98
N GLN A 90 -2.15 4.39 19.17
CA GLN A 90 -2.30 5.84 19.04
C GLN A 90 -2.61 6.29 17.61
N ALA A 91 -2.32 5.44 16.62
CA ALA A 91 -2.44 5.77 15.22
C ALA A 91 -3.88 6.02 14.79
N SER A 92 -4.05 7.04 13.96
CA SER A 92 -5.27 7.29 13.23
C SER A 92 -5.56 6.17 12.22
N TYR A 93 -6.82 6.11 11.77
CA TYR A 93 -7.24 5.17 10.73
C TYR A 93 -6.39 5.30 9.45
N GLN A 94 -6.04 6.52 9.05
CA GLN A 94 -5.26 6.77 7.83
C GLN A 94 -3.81 6.30 7.97
N GLU A 95 -3.17 6.53 9.12
CA GLU A 95 -1.81 6.04 9.38
C GLU A 95 -1.77 4.51 9.38
N LEU A 96 -2.77 3.86 9.98
CA LEU A 96 -2.92 2.40 9.94
C LEU A 96 -3.02 1.87 8.50
N LEU A 97 -3.70 2.59 7.61
CA LEU A 97 -3.81 2.19 6.21
C LEU A 97 -2.48 2.30 5.43
N ARG A 98 -1.54 3.15 5.86
CA ARG A 98 -0.20 3.24 5.25
C ARG A 98 0.65 2.01 5.52
N VAL A 99 0.40 1.30 6.61
CA VAL A 99 1.15 0.10 6.99
C VAL A 99 0.81 -1.09 6.06
N PRO A 100 1.78 -1.69 5.36
CA PRO A 100 1.59 -2.95 4.66
C PRO A 100 1.11 -4.06 5.59
N GLY A 101 0.17 -4.89 5.15
CA GLY A 101 -0.42 -5.93 6.00
C GLY A 101 -1.55 -5.47 6.92
N ILE A 102 -1.81 -4.16 7.01
CA ILE A 102 -3.04 -3.61 7.59
C ILE A 102 -3.98 -3.17 6.47
N GLY A 103 -5.12 -3.86 6.35
CA GLY A 103 -6.22 -3.50 5.45
C GLY A 103 -7.31 -2.68 6.14
N PRO A 104 -8.30 -2.15 5.39
CA PRO A 104 -9.42 -1.39 5.95
C PRO A 104 -10.17 -2.09 7.08
N ILE A 105 -10.35 -3.40 6.97
CA ILE A 105 -11.06 -4.20 7.99
C ILE A 105 -10.22 -4.24 9.28
N SER A 106 -8.93 -4.59 9.16
CA SER A 106 -8.03 -4.66 10.31
C SER A 106 -7.83 -3.28 10.95
N ALA A 107 -7.66 -2.23 10.15
CA ALA A 107 -7.59 -0.84 10.63
C ALA A 107 -8.87 -0.44 11.39
N LYS A 108 -10.07 -0.74 10.86
CA LYS A 108 -11.33 -0.49 11.57
C LYS A 108 -11.42 -1.24 12.90
N ARG A 109 -10.95 -2.49 12.95
CA ARG A 109 -10.92 -3.29 14.19
C ARG A 109 -9.97 -2.69 15.22
N ILE A 110 -8.79 -2.24 14.80
CA ILE A 110 -7.83 -1.54 15.66
C ILE A 110 -8.47 -0.28 16.26
N ILE A 111 -9.06 0.59 15.43
CA ILE A 111 -9.74 1.82 15.89
C ILE A 111 -10.90 1.51 16.86
N ASN A 112 -11.69 0.46 16.59
CA ASN A 112 -12.76 0.05 17.51
C ASN A 112 -12.22 -0.41 18.87
N LEU A 113 -11.07 -1.09 18.90
CA LEU A 113 -10.44 -1.53 20.13
C LEU A 113 -9.80 -0.35 20.89
N GLN A 114 -9.17 0.59 20.18
CA GLN A 114 -8.68 1.85 20.76
C GLN A 114 -9.81 2.61 21.46
N SER A 115 -10.99 2.74 20.83
CA SER A 115 -12.13 3.45 21.43
C SER A 115 -12.68 2.77 22.69
N LYS A 116 -12.45 1.46 22.83
CA LYS A 116 -12.73 0.66 24.04
C LYS A 116 -11.59 0.65 25.04
N LYS A 117 -10.55 1.46 24.83
CA LYS A 117 -9.33 1.53 25.67
C LYS A 117 -8.56 0.21 25.75
N PHE A 118 -8.72 -0.66 24.76
CA PHE A 118 -7.89 -1.85 24.65
C PHE A 118 -6.48 -1.44 24.24
N ILE A 119 -5.47 -2.02 24.90
CA ILE A 119 -4.06 -1.77 24.62
C ILE A 119 -3.44 -3.04 24.03
N PHE A 120 -3.01 -2.95 22.77
CA PHE A 120 -2.20 -3.96 22.13
C PHE A 120 -0.82 -3.98 22.80
N LYS A 121 -0.48 -5.09 23.45
CA LYS A 121 0.82 -5.25 24.15
C LYS A 121 1.75 -6.19 23.41
N ARG A 122 1.19 -7.11 22.62
CA ARG A 122 1.93 -8.14 21.88
C ARG A 122 1.54 -8.09 20.41
N ARG A 123 2.48 -8.47 19.54
CA ARG A 123 2.23 -8.59 18.10
C ARG A 123 1.09 -9.57 17.79
N GLN A 124 0.96 -10.63 18.57
CA GLN A 124 -0.13 -11.61 18.44
C GLN A 124 -1.51 -10.98 18.65
N ASP A 125 -1.61 -9.90 19.43
CA ASP A 125 -2.87 -9.17 19.59
C ASP A 125 -3.27 -8.48 18.27
N LEU A 126 -2.30 -7.95 17.52
CA LEU A 126 -2.50 -7.38 16.18
C LEU A 126 -2.84 -8.48 15.16
N GLN A 127 -2.17 -9.63 15.24
CA GLN A 127 -2.50 -10.78 14.39
C GLN A 127 -3.93 -11.25 14.59
N ALA A 128 -4.41 -11.29 15.85
CA ALA A 128 -5.76 -11.71 16.19
C ALA A 128 -6.85 -10.79 15.59
N VAL A 129 -6.54 -9.52 15.33
CA VAL A 129 -7.47 -8.58 14.65
C VAL A 129 -7.32 -8.59 13.13
N GLY A 130 -6.44 -9.44 12.58
CA GLY A 130 -6.25 -9.66 11.15
C GLY A 130 -5.12 -8.83 10.54
N VAL A 131 -4.14 -8.38 11.33
CA VAL A 131 -2.90 -7.79 10.78
C VAL A 131 -1.97 -8.88 10.29
N VAL A 132 -1.45 -8.72 9.07
CA VAL A 132 -0.42 -9.62 8.53
C VAL A 132 0.96 -9.17 9.03
N LEU A 133 1.38 -9.69 10.19
CA LEU A 133 2.60 -9.28 10.88
C LEU A 133 3.85 -9.29 10.00
N LYS A 134 4.05 -10.36 9.20
CA LYS A 134 5.20 -10.46 8.28
C LYS A 134 5.39 -9.23 7.37
N ARG A 135 4.30 -8.53 7.04
CA ARG A 135 4.35 -7.30 6.23
C ARG A 135 4.34 -6.03 7.08
N ALA A 136 3.71 -6.07 8.25
CA ALA A 136 3.44 -4.90 9.08
C ALA A 136 4.56 -4.58 10.07
N ASP A 137 5.24 -5.60 10.59
CA ASP A 137 6.26 -5.49 11.64
C ASP A 137 7.32 -4.40 11.36
N PRO A 138 7.88 -4.29 10.13
CA PRO A 138 8.90 -3.27 9.86
C PRO A 138 8.42 -1.83 10.04
N TYR A 139 7.11 -1.59 9.98
CA TYR A 139 6.49 -0.27 9.98
C TYR A 139 5.72 0.05 11.28
N ILE A 140 5.78 -0.85 12.25
CA ILE A 140 5.05 -0.72 13.52
C ILE A 140 6.04 -0.57 14.68
N VAL A 141 5.67 0.29 15.63
CA VAL A 141 6.29 0.33 16.96
C VAL A 141 5.25 -0.11 17.99
N LEU A 142 5.64 -1.00 18.90
CA LEU A 142 4.76 -1.47 19.97
C LEU A 142 5.54 -1.46 21.28
N ASN A 143 5.07 -0.69 22.27
CA ASN A 143 5.79 -0.49 23.55
C ASN A 143 7.24 -0.03 23.37
N GLY A 144 7.51 0.85 22.40
CA GLY A 144 8.85 1.33 22.07
C GLY A 144 9.74 0.30 21.36
N GLN A 145 9.21 -0.88 21.00
CA GLN A 145 9.95 -1.93 20.30
C GLN A 145 9.45 -2.06 18.85
N ASN A 146 10.37 -2.01 17.89
CA ASN A 146 10.13 -2.34 16.48
C ASN A 146 10.68 -3.74 16.17
N GLN A 147 10.11 -4.40 15.16
CA GLN A 147 10.70 -5.62 14.60
C GLN A 147 10.98 -5.38 13.12
N THR A 148 12.24 -5.36 12.75
CA THR A 148 12.65 -5.11 11.37
C THR A 148 12.96 -6.41 10.63
N THR A 149 13.13 -6.34 9.30
CA THR A 149 13.63 -7.48 8.53
C THR A 149 15.13 -7.65 8.75
N LEU A 150 15.66 -8.86 8.54
CA LEU A 150 17.10 -9.10 8.69
C LEU A 150 17.93 -8.18 7.77
N ASN A 151 17.47 -7.93 6.54
CA ASN A 151 18.16 -7.05 5.61
C ASN A 151 18.19 -5.61 6.11
N ASN A 152 17.04 -5.07 6.54
CA ASN A 152 16.98 -3.72 7.09
C ASN A 152 17.77 -3.59 8.40
N PHE A 153 17.84 -4.65 9.22
CA PHE A 153 18.71 -4.67 10.40
C PHE A 153 20.17 -4.54 10.00
N ILE A 154 20.63 -5.31 9.01
CA ILE A 154 22.02 -5.27 8.54
C ILE A 154 22.39 -3.89 7.97
N GLU A 155 21.49 -3.23 7.24
CA GLU A 155 21.72 -1.89 6.67
C GLU A 155 21.84 -0.77 7.72
N LEU A 156 21.18 -0.89 8.88
CA LEU A 156 21.19 0.15 9.93
C LEU A 156 22.46 0.15 10.80
N TYR A 157 23.23 -0.94 10.78
CA TYR A 157 24.42 -1.15 11.64
C TYR A 157 25.72 -1.33 10.85
N ASN A 158 25.71 -1.01 9.56
CA ASN A 158 26.90 -0.88 8.69
C ASN A 158 26.98 0.53 8.12
#